data_AF-A0A7S1VWA6-F1
#
_entry.id   AF-A0A7S1VWA6-F1
#
_cell.length_a   1.000
_cell.length_b   1.000
_cell.length_c   1.000
_cell.angle_alpha   90.00
_cell.angle_beta   90.00
_cell.angle_gamma   90.00
#
_symmetry.space_group_name_H-M   'P 1'
#
loop_
_entity.id
_entity.type
_entity.pdbx_description
1 polymer ?
#
loop_
_entity_poly.entity_id
_entity_poly.type
_entity_poly.pdbx_seq_one_letter_code
_entity_poly.pdbx_strand_id
1 'polypeptide(L)'
;TDIKPKDGGSGPVWDMVAGVVAGESLSLNQVEHEKIRLTWNEPAIHASIVCASASCPNLRQEAFVGSKVRFQMDEQMKSWLANPTKGLKVDTANAEVVLSRIFLWFDKDFGSDRLEYVSRYVDPKLQEAISNNKLKIRFFNYDWQLTRASPSSLSTSKQEKASSSSVETS
;
A
#
# COMPACT_ATOMS: atom_id res chain seq x y z
N THR A 1 -4.56 9.73 -15.24
CA THR A 1 -3.44 10.16 -16.10
C THR A 1 -2.81 8.90 -16.64
N ASP A 2 -3.00 8.60 -17.93
CA ASP A 2 -2.47 7.36 -18.51
C ASP A 2 -0.98 7.53 -18.82
N ILE A 3 -0.16 6.70 -18.18
CA ILE A 3 1.25 6.60 -18.49
C ILE A 3 1.36 5.88 -19.84
N LYS A 4 2.01 6.52 -20.81
CA LYS A 4 2.29 5.93 -22.12
C LYS A 4 3.72 5.34 -22.13
N PRO A 5 3.95 4.20 -22.79
CA PRO A 5 5.29 3.63 -22.93
C PRO A 5 6.19 4.53 -23.78
N LYS A 6 7.49 4.49 -23.52
CA LYS A 6 8.50 5.25 -24.29
C LYS A 6 8.74 4.70 -25.70
N ASP A 7 8.35 3.47 -25.92
CA ASP A 7 8.62 2.61 -27.07
C ASP A 7 7.44 2.53 -28.07
N GLY A 8 6.43 3.40 -27.92
CA GLY A 8 5.39 3.59 -28.93
C GLY A 8 4.27 2.56 -28.92
N GLY A 9 4.18 1.71 -27.88
CA GLY A 9 3.04 0.83 -27.69
C GLY A 9 1.71 1.60 -27.57
N SER A 10 0.71 1.20 -28.33
CA SER A 10 -0.63 1.81 -28.29
C SER A 10 -1.46 1.22 -27.16
N GLY A 11 -1.58 1.94 -26.04
CA GLY A 11 -2.45 1.58 -24.91
C GLY A 11 -1.94 2.10 -23.56
N PRO A 12 -2.77 2.08 -22.50
CA PRO A 12 -2.29 2.30 -21.13
C PRO A 12 -1.22 1.27 -20.78
N VAL A 13 -0.13 1.70 -20.13
CA VAL A 13 0.98 0.80 -19.72
C VAL A 13 0.49 -0.42 -18.91
N TRP A 14 -0.60 -0.25 -18.17
CA TRP A 14 -1.17 -1.30 -17.31
C TRP A 14 -1.90 -2.42 -18.06
N ASP A 15 -2.28 -2.18 -19.32
CA ASP A 15 -2.93 -3.16 -20.20
C ASP A 15 -1.93 -3.96 -21.04
N MET A 16 -0.64 -3.61 -20.98
CA MET A 16 0.40 -4.33 -21.69
C MET A 16 0.79 -5.60 -20.95
N VAL A 17 1.18 -6.64 -21.70
CA VAL A 17 1.66 -7.90 -21.12
C VAL A 17 2.86 -7.61 -20.23
N ALA A 18 2.70 -7.87 -18.93
CA ALA A 18 3.71 -7.62 -17.92
C ALA A 18 4.58 -8.87 -17.65
N GLY A 19 4.05 -10.07 -17.92
CA GLY A 19 4.79 -11.31 -17.78
C GLY A 19 3.91 -12.56 -17.93
N VAL A 20 4.53 -13.72 -17.75
CA VAL A 20 3.85 -15.02 -17.75
C VAL A 20 3.64 -15.49 -16.31
N VAL A 21 2.38 -15.74 -15.93
CA VAL A 21 1.99 -16.23 -14.61
C VAL A 21 1.19 -17.50 -14.80
N ALA A 22 1.60 -18.60 -14.14
CA ALA A 22 0.95 -19.92 -14.28
C ALA A 22 0.76 -20.39 -15.74
N GLY A 23 1.66 -19.99 -16.65
CA GLY A 23 1.61 -20.35 -18.08
C GLY A 23 0.76 -19.41 -18.94
N GLU A 24 0.18 -18.36 -18.37
CA GLU A 24 -0.64 -17.36 -19.08
C GLU A 24 0.08 -16.01 -19.14
N SER A 25 0.11 -15.38 -20.32
CA SER A 25 0.62 -14.02 -20.50
C SER A 25 -0.41 -13.01 -20.00
N LEU A 26 -0.08 -12.27 -18.95
CA LEU A 26 -1.01 -11.36 -18.27
C LEU A 26 -0.47 -9.93 -18.19
N SER A 27 -1.37 -8.95 -18.31
CA SER A 27 -1.13 -7.56 -17.93
C SER A 27 -1.35 -7.33 -16.43
N LEU A 28 -0.88 -6.20 -15.91
CA LEU A 28 -1.11 -5.83 -14.51
C LEU A 28 -2.60 -5.61 -14.21
N ASN A 29 -3.33 -5.00 -15.15
CA ASN A 29 -4.79 -4.84 -15.05
C ASN A 29 -5.51 -6.19 -15.01
N GLN A 30 -5.08 -7.16 -15.83
CA GLN A 30 -5.68 -8.50 -15.82
C GLN A 30 -5.39 -9.24 -14.50
N VAL A 31 -4.16 -9.12 -13.98
CA VAL A 31 -3.81 -9.70 -12.67
C VAL A 31 -4.72 -9.13 -11.59
N GLU A 32 -4.91 -7.81 -11.53
CA GLU A 32 -5.75 -7.17 -10.50
C GLU A 32 -7.25 -7.47 -10.68
N HIS A 33 -7.80 -7.15 -11.85
CA HIS A 33 -9.25 -7.12 -12.06
C HIS A 33 -9.84 -8.46 -12.48
N GLU A 34 -9.09 -9.31 -13.18
CA GLU A 34 -9.64 -10.57 -13.73
C GLU A 34 -9.25 -11.78 -12.90
N LYS A 35 -8.03 -11.80 -12.34
CA LYS A 35 -7.57 -12.91 -11.49
C LYS A 35 -7.85 -12.62 -10.03
N ILE A 36 -7.28 -11.54 -9.49
CA ILE A 36 -7.22 -11.33 -8.05
C ILE A 36 -8.56 -10.95 -7.44
N ARG A 37 -9.20 -9.89 -7.95
CA ARG A 37 -10.44 -9.35 -7.36
C ARG A 37 -11.67 -10.25 -7.58
N LEU A 38 -11.78 -10.90 -8.74
CA LEU A 38 -12.92 -11.78 -9.05
C LEU A 38 -12.84 -13.14 -8.37
N THR A 39 -11.63 -13.66 -8.09
CA THR A 39 -11.48 -15.05 -7.64
C THR A 39 -11.48 -15.19 -6.11
N TRP A 40 -10.92 -14.24 -5.37
CA TRP A 40 -10.58 -14.47 -3.95
C TRP A 40 -11.36 -13.69 -2.91
N ASN A 41 -12.27 -12.78 -3.31
CA ASN A 41 -13.09 -11.96 -2.41
C ASN A 41 -12.33 -11.50 -1.14
N GLU A 42 -11.13 -10.96 -1.34
CA GLU A 42 -10.17 -10.65 -0.27
C GLU A 42 -9.96 -9.12 -0.18
N PRO A 43 -10.60 -8.43 0.77
CA PRO A 43 -10.56 -6.97 0.79
C PRO A 43 -9.17 -6.42 1.17
N ALA A 44 -8.30 -7.24 1.77
CA ALA A 44 -6.93 -6.85 2.12
C ALA A 44 -6.03 -6.62 0.88
N ILE A 45 -6.49 -7.03 -0.31
CA ILE A 45 -5.82 -6.72 -1.59
C ILE A 45 -5.68 -5.20 -1.78
N HIS A 46 -6.66 -4.40 -1.35
CA HIS A 46 -6.64 -2.94 -1.45
C HIS A 46 -5.54 -2.28 -0.60
N ALA A 47 -5.01 -3.00 0.40
CA ALA A 47 -3.83 -2.59 1.16
C ALA A 47 -2.50 -3.07 0.55
N SER A 48 -2.57 -3.93 -0.46
CA SER A 48 -1.46 -4.77 -0.92
C SER A 48 -1.05 -4.49 -2.37
N ILE A 49 -2.01 -4.16 -3.24
CA ILE A 49 -1.78 -3.69 -4.61
C ILE A 49 -1.94 -2.18 -4.58
N VAL A 50 -0.83 -1.45 -4.68
CA VAL A 50 -0.82 0.00 -4.47
C VAL A 50 -0.50 0.73 -5.76
N CYS A 51 -1.28 1.77 -6.02
CA CYS A 51 -1.19 2.67 -7.15
C CYS A 51 0.00 3.64 -7.13
N ALA A 52 0.91 3.49 -6.14
CA ALA A 52 2.03 4.40 -5.86
C ALA A 52 1.68 5.88 -5.57
N SER A 53 0.41 6.23 -5.31
CA SER A 53 0.04 7.60 -4.86
C SER A 53 0.39 7.85 -3.38
N ALA A 54 0.44 9.13 -2.99
CA ALA A 54 0.65 9.59 -1.60
C ALA A 54 -0.39 9.02 -0.62
N SER A 55 -1.62 8.87 -1.11
CA SER A 55 -2.76 8.39 -0.32
C SER A 55 -2.93 6.87 -0.36
N CYS A 56 -2.20 6.17 -1.24
CA CYS A 56 -2.18 4.72 -1.30
C CYS A 56 -1.45 4.14 -0.05
N PRO A 57 -1.78 2.90 0.36
CA PRO A 57 -1.03 2.17 1.38
C PRO A 57 0.47 2.18 1.09
N ASN A 58 1.31 2.12 2.13
CA ASN A 58 2.75 2.04 1.93
C ASN A 58 3.11 0.74 1.20
N LEU A 59 4.03 0.81 0.24
CA LEU A 59 4.54 -0.40 -0.41
C LEU A 59 5.39 -1.20 0.59
N ARG A 60 5.13 -2.51 0.66
CA ARG A 60 5.96 -3.45 1.42
C ARG A 60 7.36 -3.54 0.79
N GLN A 61 8.40 -3.71 1.62
CA GLN A 61 9.80 -3.77 1.18
C GLN A 61 10.26 -5.14 0.65
N GLU A 62 9.41 -6.16 0.76
CA GLU A 62 9.63 -7.53 0.29
C GLU A 62 8.48 -7.97 -0.63
N ALA A 63 8.75 -8.94 -1.50
CA ALA A 63 7.73 -9.53 -2.36
C ALA A 63 6.74 -10.39 -1.55
N PHE A 64 5.50 -10.48 -2.05
CA PHE A 64 4.55 -11.46 -1.52
C PHE A 64 4.97 -12.87 -1.92
N VAL A 65 4.89 -13.80 -0.97
CA VAL A 65 5.20 -15.22 -1.23
C VAL A 65 4.02 -16.09 -0.81
N GLY A 66 3.70 -17.10 -1.62
CA GLY A 66 2.46 -17.88 -1.45
C GLY A 66 2.27 -18.47 -0.05
N SER A 67 3.34 -18.93 0.59
CA SER A 67 3.30 -19.50 1.96
C SER A 67 3.01 -18.47 3.05
N LYS A 68 3.19 -17.17 2.79
CA LYS A 68 3.01 -16.08 3.78
C LYS A 68 1.98 -15.04 3.33
N VAL A 69 1.36 -15.20 2.16
CA VAL A 69 0.59 -14.14 1.51
C VAL A 69 -0.52 -13.58 2.39
N ARG A 70 -1.24 -14.43 3.14
CA ARG A 70 -2.31 -13.99 4.06
C ARG A 70 -1.76 -13.12 5.20
N PHE A 71 -0.75 -13.63 5.91
CA PHE A 71 -0.06 -12.86 6.95
C PHE A 71 0.48 -11.53 6.41
N GLN A 72 1.08 -11.56 5.22
CA GLN A 72 1.58 -10.37 4.56
C GLN A 72 0.43 -9.38 4.24
N MET A 73 -0.72 -9.81 3.75
CA MET A 73 -1.84 -8.90 3.49
C MET A 73 -2.40 -8.31 4.80
N ASP A 74 -2.52 -9.11 5.85
CA ASP A 74 -3.01 -8.65 7.16
C ASP A 74 -2.10 -7.57 7.76
N GLU A 75 -0.79 -7.79 7.73
CA GLU A 75 0.19 -6.81 8.23
C GLU A 75 0.13 -5.49 7.44
N GLN A 76 -0.13 -5.55 6.12
CA GLN A 76 -0.32 -4.35 5.31
C GLN A 76 -1.59 -3.59 5.70
N MET A 77 -2.69 -4.31 5.93
CA MET A 77 -3.95 -3.69 6.37
C MET A 77 -3.78 -2.99 7.72
N LYS A 78 -3.16 -3.66 8.71
CA LYS A 78 -2.86 -3.07 10.02
C LYS A 78 -1.96 -1.84 9.89
N SER A 79 -0.87 -1.95 9.15
CA SER A 79 0.08 -0.86 8.92
C SER A 79 -0.58 0.35 8.26
N TRP A 80 -1.44 0.12 7.28
CA TRP A 80 -2.18 1.18 6.62
C TRP A 80 -3.18 1.86 7.56
N LEU A 81 -3.98 1.10 8.30
CA LEU A 81 -4.94 1.65 9.26
C LEU A 81 -4.27 2.37 10.44
N ALA A 82 -3.08 1.96 10.84
CA ALA A 82 -2.29 2.68 11.84
C ALA A 82 -1.82 4.06 11.37
N ASN A 83 -1.97 4.40 10.08
CA ASN A 83 -1.59 5.70 9.56
C ASN A 83 -2.75 6.72 9.65
N PRO A 84 -2.65 7.76 10.50
CA PRO A 84 -3.73 8.72 10.74
C PRO A 84 -3.92 9.77 9.66
N THR A 85 -3.09 9.79 8.61
CA THR A 85 -3.22 10.74 7.49
C THR A 85 -3.84 10.13 6.24
N LYS A 86 -3.81 8.79 6.10
CA LYS A 86 -4.30 8.11 4.89
C LYS A 86 -5.02 6.79 5.09
N GLY A 87 -5.01 6.22 6.30
CA GLY A 87 -5.67 4.95 6.62
C GLY A 87 -6.93 5.14 7.43
N LEU A 88 -6.75 5.43 8.72
CA LEU A 88 -7.83 5.60 9.69
C LEU A 88 -7.47 6.69 10.71
N LYS A 89 -8.42 7.58 10.99
CA LYS A 89 -8.37 8.51 12.12
C LYS A 89 -9.71 8.49 12.84
N VAL A 90 -9.69 8.29 14.15
CA VAL A 90 -10.90 8.33 15.00
C VAL A 90 -10.89 9.64 15.79
N ASP A 91 -11.99 10.38 15.73
CA ASP A 91 -12.25 11.59 16.53
C ASP A 91 -13.48 11.34 17.40
N THR A 92 -13.24 10.86 18.62
CA THR A 92 -14.30 10.56 19.58
C THR A 92 -14.99 11.82 20.10
N ALA A 93 -14.32 12.98 20.08
CA ALA A 93 -14.89 14.23 20.57
C ALA A 93 -16.01 14.73 19.64
N ASN A 94 -15.81 14.56 18.33
CA ASN A 94 -16.79 14.94 17.32
C ASN A 94 -17.68 13.77 16.85
N ALA A 95 -17.51 12.57 17.43
CA ALA A 95 -18.16 11.34 17.01
C ALA A 95 -17.95 11.04 15.52
N GLU A 96 -16.71 11.18 15.03
CA GLU A 96 -16.35 10.96 13.63
C GLU A 96 -15.25 9.90 13.47
N VAL A 97 -15.29 9.21 12.34
CA VAL A 97 -14.20 8.34 11.88
C VAL A 97 -13.87 8.71 10.44
N VAL A 98 -12.60 8.99 10.18
CA VAL A 98 -12.08 9.33 8.85
C VAL A 98 -11.35 8.13 8.29
N LEU A 99 -11.79 7.63 7.14
CA LEU A 99 -11.20 6.50 6.43
C LEU A 99 -10.53 6.95 5.14
N SER A 100 -9.63 6.12 4.61
CA SER A 100 -9.16 6.29 3.23
C SER A 100 -10.31 6.29 2.21
N ARG A 101 -10.17 7.05 1.12
CA ARG A 101 -11.13 7.01 0.00
C ARG A 101 -11.20 5.65 -0.69
N ILE A 102 -10.22 4.77 -0.49
CA ILE A 102 -10.29 3.40 -1.00
C ILE A 102 -11.52 2.66 -0.42
N PHE A 103 -11.87 2.91 0.85
CA PHE A 103 -13.11 2.38 1.47
C PHE A 103 -14.39 2.99 0.90
N LEU A 104 -14.30 4.11 0.18
CA LEU A 104 -15.41 4.73 -0.55
C LEU A 104 -15.52 4.15 -1.97
N TRP A 105 -14.40 4.04 -2.69
CA TRP A 105 -14.39 3.59 -4.08
C TRP A 105 -14.65 2.11 -4.24
N PHE A 106 -14.26 1.30 -3.26
CA PHE A 106 -14.41 -0.15 -3.26
C PHE A 106 -15.30 -0.62 -2.11
N ASP A 107 -16.35 0.14 -1.79
CA ASP A 107 -17.20 -0.15 -0.63
C ASP A 107 -17.77 -1.58 -0.62
N LYS A 108 -18.18 -2.09 -1.78
CA LYS A 108 -18.70 -3.44 -1.99
C LYS A 108 -17.70 -4.53 -1.62
N ASP A 109 -16.40 -4.24 -1.74
CA ASP A 109 -15.35 -5.20 -1.46
C ASP A 109 -15.18 -5.37 0.06
N PHE A 110 -15.63 -4.43 0.91
CA PHE A 110 -15.47 -4.51 2.38
C PHE A 110 -16.68 -5.09 3.14
N GLY A 111 -17.61 -5.73 2.43
CA GLY A 111 -18.81 -6.30 3.02
C GLY A 111 -19.90 -5.27 3.33
N SER A 112 -20.86 -5.62 4.19
CA SER A 112 -22.00 -4.75 4.52
C SER A 112 -21.64 -3.57 5.41
N ASP A 113 -20.59 -3.70 6.23
CA ASP A 113 -20.11 -2.66 7.12
C ASP A 113 -18.59 -2.56 7.11
N ARG A 114 -18.09 -1.43 6.59
CA ARG A 114 -16.65 -1.14 6.53
C ARG A 114 -16.02 -0.97 7.92
N LEU A 115 -16.75 -0.47 8.91
CA LEU A 115 -16.23 -0.34 10.27
C LEU A 115 -16.11 -1.69 10.94
N GLU A 116 -17.04 -2.61 10.68
CA GLU A 116 -16.92 -4.00 11.11
C GLU A 116 -15.65 -4.64 10.52
N TYR A 117 -15.39 -4.46 9.23
CA TYR A 117 -14.17 -4.97 8.60
C TYR A 117 -12.90 -4.33 9.20
N VAL A 118 -12.85 -3.00 9.30
CA VAL A 118 -11.73 -2.25 9.89
C VAL A 118 -11.46 -2.68 11.33
N SER A 119 -12.50 -3.01 12.10
CA SER A 119 -12.38 -3.39 13.51
C SER A 119 -11.54 -4.64 13.77
N ARG A 120 -11.34 -5.48 12.74
CA ARG A 120 -10.53 -6.71 12.81
C ARG A 120 -9.02 -6.43 12.82
N TYR A 121 -8.60 -5.22 12.45
CA TYR A 121 -7.21 -4.86 12.19
C TYR A 121 -6.70 -3.69 13.04
N VAL A 122 -7.51 -3.19 13.98
CA VAL A 122 -7.12 -2.11 14.91
C VAL A 122 -6.89 -2.66 16.31
N ASP A 123 -6.22 -1.90 17.18
CA ASP A 123 -6.05 -2.30 18.57
C ASP A 123 -7.39 -2.30 19.34
N PRO A 124 -7.48 -3.03 20.46
CA PRO A 124 -8.74 -3.19 21.21
C PRO A 124 -9.40 -1.87 21.63
N LYS A 125 -8.63 -0.82 21.92
CA LYS A 125 -9.18 0.47 22.32
C LYS A 125 -9.87 1.15 21.14
N LEU A 126 -9.26 1.12 19.95
CA LEU A 126 -9.89 1.62 18.74
C LEU A 126 -11.08 0.76 18.33
N GLN A 127 -10.98 -0.57 18.50
CA GLN A 127 -12.06 -1.50 18.23
C GLN A 127 -13.32 -1.13 19.02
N GLU A 128 -13.21 -0.92 20.33
CA GLU A 128 -14.32 -0.49 21.17
C GLU A 128 -14.93 0.85 20.71
N ALA A 129 -14.08 1.80 20.32
CA ALA A 129 -14.54 3.12 19.86
C ALA A 129 -15.39 3.03 18.58
N ILE A 130 -15.01 2.16 17.64
CA ILE A 130 -15.69 2.03 16.33
C ILE A 130 -16.86 1.04 16.36
N SER A 131 -16.82 -0.02 17.19
CA SER A 131 -17.86 -1.04 17.27
C SER A 131 -19.22 -0.52 17.76
N ASN A 132 -19.25 0.65 18.38
CA ASN A 132 -20.49 1.27 18.84
C ASN A 132 -21.36 1.85 17.71
N ASN A 133 -20.88 1.86 16.46
CA ASN A 133 -21.59 2.32 15.23
C ASN A 133 -22.31 3.68 15.34
N LYS A 134 -21.88 4.53 16.28
CA LYS A 134 -22.37 5.90 16.47
C LYS A 134 -21.53 6.94 15.72
N LEU A 135 -20.43 6.51 15.10
CA LEU A 135 -19.48 7.42 14.47
C LEU A 135 -19.90 7.75 13.04
N LYS A 136 -19.89 9.03 12.71
CA LYS A 136 -20.08 9.49 11.34
C LYS A 136 -18.84 9.19 10.50
N ILE A 137 -19.01 8.44 9.42
CA ILE A 137 -17.91 8.15 8.48
C ILE A 137 -17.63 9.36 7.60
N ARG A 138 -16.36 9.76 7.57
CA ARG A 138 -15.74 10.77 6.72
C ARG A 138 -14.63 10.11 5.91
N PHE A 139 -14.13 10.79 4.89
CA PHE A 139 -13.02 10.31 4.09
C PHE A 139 -11.91 11.35 3.97
N PHE A 140 -10.66 10.90 3.97
CA PHE A 140 -9.51 11.76 3.69
C PHE A 140 -9.61 12.38 2.29
N ASN A 141 -8.94 13.51 2.10
CA ASN A 141 -8.66 14.00 0.75
C ASN A 141 -7.62 13.07 0.12
N TYR A 142 -7.81 12.74 -1.15
CA TYR A 142 -6.92 11.83 -1.86
C TYR A 142 -5.98 12.63 -2.74
N ASP A 143 -4.72 12.70 -2.34
CA ASP A 143 -3.64 13.26 -3.12
C ASP A 143 -3.07 12.20 -4.08
N TRP A 144 -3.11 12.53 -5.37
CA TRP A 144 -2.62 11.71 -6.48
C TRP A 144 -1.12 11.90 -6.75
N GLN A 145 -0.44 12.79 -6.03
CA GLN A 145 1.01 12.95 -6.14
C GLN A 145 1.72 11.62 -5.84
N LEU A 146 2.81 11.38 -6.56
CA LEU A 146 3.56 10.13 -6.48
C LEU A 146 4.32 10.04 -5.14
N THR A 147 4.22 8.92 -4.43
CA THR A 147 5.06 8.66 -3.26
C THR A 147 6.47 8.29 -3.73
N ARG A 148 7.50 8.99 -3.27
CA ARG A 148 8.89 8.53 -3.45
C ARG A 148 9.22 7.51 -2.36
N ALA A 149 9.82 6.38 -2.74
CA ALA A 149 10.43 5.49 -1.76
C ALA A 149 11.51 6.26 -0.99
N SER A 150 11.42 6.29 0.34
CA SER A 150 12.50 6.85 1.16
C SER A 150 13.70 5.91 1.06
N PRO A 151 14.90 6.38 0.68
CA PRO A 151 16.07 5.52 0.69
C PRO A 151 16.36 5.08 2.12
N SER A 152 16.51 3.77 2.32
CA SER A 152 17.06 3.20 3.55
C SER A 152 18.45 3.80 3.76
N SER A 153 18.68 4.47 4.88
CA SER A 153 19.97 5.06 5.25
C SER A 153 20.96 3.96 5.65
N LEU A 154 21.52 3.28 4.65
CA LEU A 154 22.77 2.54 4.84
C LEU A 154 23.92 3.55 4.95
N SER A 155 24.29 3.87 6.18
CA SER A 155 25.54 4.54 6.52
C SER A 155 26.71 3.64 6.11
N THR A 156 27.35 3.95 4.99
CA THR A 156 28.65 3.34 4.64
C THR A 156 29.75 4.22 5.21
N SER A 157 30.26 3.86 6.38
CA SER A 157 31.52 4.40 6.92
C SER A 157 32.66 3.95 6.03
N LYS A 158 33.24 4.88 5.26
CA LYS A 158 34.45 4.65 4.48
C LYS A 158 35.65 4.67 5.42
N GLN A 159 36.31 3.52 5.62
CA GLN A 159 37.62 3.45 6.27
C GLN A 159 38.67 4.15 5.38
N GLU A 160 39.35 5.14 5.92
CA GLU A 160 40.62 5.63 5.37
C GLU A 160 41.74 4.65 5.76
N LYS A 161 42.42 4.10 4.75
CA LYS A 161 43.65 3.34 4.92
C LYS A 161 44.82 4.22 4.47
N ALA A 162 45.78 4.36 5.37
CA ALA A 162 47.01 5.13 5.23
C ALA A 162 47.83 4.76 3.98
N SER A 163 48.53 5.75 3.43
CA SER A 163 49.73 5.51 2.62
C SER A 163 50.83 6.47 3.07
N SER A 164 51.90 5.89 3.63
CA SER A 164 53.17 6.52 3.94
C SER A 164 54.01 6.60 2.67
N SER A 165 54.71 7.72 2.49
CA SER A 165 55.79 7.85 1.50
C SER A 165 56.79 8.91 1.98
N SER A 166 57.89 8.45 2.55
CA SER A 166 59.11 9.23 2.76
C SER A 166 59.84 9.44 1.44
N VAL A 167 60.31 10.66 1.15
CA VAL A 167 61.49 10.91 0.30
C VAL A 167 62.22 12.16 0.79
N GLU A 168 63.55 12.04 0.81
CA GLU A 168 64.62 12.89 1.34
C GLU A 168 64.92 14.18 0.55
N THR A 169 65.97 14.88 1.05
CA THR A 169 66.88 15.87 0.44
C THR A 169 66.53 17.34 0.76
N SER A 170 67.43 18.21 1.25
CA SER A 170 68.87 18.19 1.55
C SER A 170 69.18 19.07 2.77
#